data_AF-A0A357R0R3-F1
#
_entry.id   AF-A0A357R0R3-F1
#
_cell.length_a   1.000
_cell.length_b   1.000
_cell.length_c   1.000
_cell.angle_alpha   90.00
_cell.angle_beta   90.00
_cell.angle_gamma   90.00
#
_symmetry.space_group_name_H-M   'P 1'
#
loop_
_entity.id
_entity.type
_entity.pdbx_description
1 polymer ?
#
loop_
_entity_poly.entity_id
_entity_poly.type
_entity_poly.pdbx_seq_one_letter_code
_entity_poly.pdbx_strand_id
1 'polypeptide(L)'
;MQLLRLQFNESQEAMAQKLNISRQAISKWENNVSAPDVAMLSKIANYYEVEITYFTHDKKVVALAKKVNSLFTLDTHLYRFILGIVSVLALLFFSVGGANKILDLL
;
A
#
# COMPACT_ATOMS: atom_id res chain seq x y z
N MET A 1 -5.64 -13.80 10.34
CA MET A 1 -6.09 -15.16 10.70
C MET A 1 -7.62 -15.27 10.68
N GLN A 2 -8.36 -14.53 11.51
CA GLN A 2 -9.84 -14.58 11.52
C GLN A 2 -10.47 -14.42 10.13
N LEU A 3 -9.95 -13.48 9.32
CA LEU A 3 -10.40 -13.28 7.94
C LEU A 3 -10.23 -14.53 7.06
N LEU A 4 -9.10 -15.25 7.16
CA LEU A 4 -8.89 -16.50 6.43
C LEU A 4 -9.93 -17.56 6.85
N ARG A 5 -10.12 -17.77 8.15
CA ARG A 5 -11.11 -18.72 8.66
C ARG A 5 -12.53 -18.43 8.13
N LEU A 6 -12.92 -17.16 8.13
CA LEU A 6 -14.23 -16.74 7.64
C LEU A 6 -14.37 -16.89 6.12
N GLN A 7 -13.30 -16.65 5.35
CA GLN A 7 -13.30 -16.88 3.90
C GLN A 7 -13.50 -18.36 3.55
N PHE A 8 -13.03 -19.27 4.40
CA PHE A 8 -13.21 -20.71 4.26
C PHE A 8 -14.50 -21.24 4.93
N ASN A 9 -15.36 -20.35 5.45
CA ASN A 9 -16.61 -20.70 6.15
C ASN A 9 -16.42 -21.65 7.35
N GLU A 10 -15.27 -21.60 8.02
CA GLU A 10 -14.99 -22.49 9.15
C GLU A 10 -15.35 -21.85 10.49
N SER A 11 -15.69 -22.66 11.50
CA SER A 11 -15.80 -22.20 12.89
C SER A 11 -14.43 -22.24 13.59
N GLN A 12 -14.29 -21.55 14.73
CA GLN A 12 -13.06 -21.64 15.53
C GLN A 12 -12.78 -23.09 15.97
N GLU A 13 -13.84 -23.86 16.24
CA GLU A 13 -13.74 -25.27 16.63
C GLU A 13 -13.24 -26.13 15.46
N ALA A 14 -13.78 -25.92 14.26
CA ALA A 14 -13.37 -26.64 13.06
C ALA A 14 -11.89 -26.40 12.73
N MET A 15 -11.45 -25.15 12.77
CA MET A 15 -10.05 -24.79 12.55
C MET A 15 -9.13 -25.40 13.62
N ALA A 16 -9.57 -25.38 14.89
CA ALA A 16 -8.80 -25.97 15.99
C ALA A 16 -8.62 -27.48 15.82
N GLN A 17 -9.68 -28.19 15.41
CA GLN A 17 -9.61 -29.63 15.10
C GLN A 17 -8.64 -29.92 13.96
N LYS A 18 -8.68 -29.12 12.88
CA LYS A 18 -7.81 -29.29 11.70
C LYS A 18 -6.33 -29.05 12.03
N LEU A 19 -6.05 -28.09 12.90
CA LEU A 19 -4.68 -27.77 13.33
C LEU A 19 -4.22 -28.58 14.54
N ASN A 20 -5.07 -29.45 15.08
CA ASN A 20 -4.84 -30.25 16.27
C ASN A 20 -4.41 -29.41 17.49
N ILE A 21 -5.22 -28.38 17.80
CA ILE A 21 -5.02 -27.50 18.95
C ILE A 21 -6.36 -27.24 19.66
N SER A 22 -6.33 -26.53 20.79
CA SER A 22 -7.57 -26.13 21.47
C SER A 22 -8.24 -24.94 20.78
N ARG A 23 -9.58 -24.93 20.75
CA ARG A 23 -10.37 -23.75 20.34
C ARG A 23 -10.00 -22.50 21.14
N GLN A 24 -9.64 -22.68 22.42
CA GLN A 24 -9.19 -21.60 23.29
C GLN A 24 -7.93 -20.91 22.75
N ALA A 25 -6.99 -21.63 22.13
CA ALA A 25 -5.83 -21.05 21.47
C ALA A 25 -6.24 -20.16 20.29
N ILE A 26 -7.11 -20.67 19.41
CA ILE A 26 -7.68 -19.89 18.29
C ILE A 26 -8.35 -18.62 18.80
N SER A 27 -9.20 -18.73 19.82
CA SER A 27 -9.90 -17.58 20.42
C SER A 27 -8.92 -16.55 20.98
N LYS A 28 -7.86 -16.97 21.67
CA LYS A 28 -6.83 -16.07 22.18
C LYS A 28 -6.08 -15.36 21.06
N TRP A 29 -5.78 -16.04 19.96
CA TRP A 29 -5.12 -15.45 18.79
C TRP A 29 -6.02 -14.45 18.07
N GLU A 30 -7.29 -14.78 17.85
CA GLU A 30 -8.25 -13.86 17.20
C GLU A 30 -8.54 -12.62 18.05
N ASN A 31 -8.47 -12.74 19.39
CA ASN A 31 -8.68 -11.63 20.33
C ASN A 31 -7.39 -10.91 20.77
N ASN A 32 -6.24 -11.17 20.14
CA ASN A 32 -4.94 -10.57 20.46
C ASN A 32 -4.46 -10.79 21.92
N VAL A 33 -4.94 -11.85 22.58
CA VAL A 33 -4.52 -12.22 23.94
C VAL A 33 -3.16 -12.95 23.92
N SER A 34 -2.90 -13.68 22.84
CA SER A 34 -1.61 -14.31 22.57
C SER A 34 -1.39 -14.39 21.06
N ALA A 35 -0.20 -14.82 20.63
CA ALA A 35 0.10 -15.07 19.23
C ALA A 35 0.50 -16.55 19.01
N PRO A 36 0.22 -17.13 17.85
CA PRO A 36 0.81 -18.41 17.44
C PRO A 36 2.33 -18.25 17.23
N ASP A 37 3.09 -19.31 17.49
CA ASP A 37 4.52 -19.35 17.15
C ASP A 37 4.75 -19.52 15.64
N VAL A 38 6.01 -19.43 15.19
CA VAL A 38 6.37 -19.52 13.77
C VAL A 38 6.02 -20.87 13.16
N ALA A 39 6.14 -21.96 13.92
CA ALA A 39 5.79 -23.30 13.44
C ALA A 39 4.28 -23.42 13.21
N MET A 40 3.47 -22.86 14.11
CA MET A 40 2.03 -22.79 13.99
C MET A 40 1.59 -21.87 12.85
N LEU A 41 2.24 -20.71 12.69
CA LEU A 41 2.01 -19.84 11.54
C LEU A 41 2.28 -20.56 10.21
N SER A 42 3.35 -21.37 10.15
CA SER A 42 3.66 -22.19 8.97
C SER A 42 2.56 -23.23 8.70
N LYS A 43 2.04 -23.88 9.74
CA LYS A 43 0.90 -24.81 9.61
C LYS A 43 -0.36 -24.13 9.10
N ILE A 44 -0.69 -22.96 9.65
CA ILE A 44 -1.85 -22.17 9.23
C ILE A 44 -1.69 -21.71 7.77
N ALA A 45 -0.50 -21.25 7.40
CA ALA A 45 -0.16 -20.83 6.04
C ALA A 45 -0.38 -21.98 5.04
N ASN A 46 0.17 -23.15 5.33
CA ASN A 46 -0.01 -24.35 4.52
C ASN A 46 -1.48 -24.80 4.45
N TYR A 47 -2.20 -24.73 5.58
CA TYR A 47 -3.61 -25.14 5.64
C TYR A 47 -4.52 -24.31 4.74
N TYR A 48 -4.30 -23.00 4.69
CA TYR A 48 -5.09 -22.06 3.87
C TYR A 48 -4.45 -21.75 2.51
N GLU A 49 -3.37 -22.45 2.14
CA GLU A 49 -2.63 -22.22 0.89
C GLU A 49 -2.21 -20.75 0.68
N VAL A 50 -1.76 -20.10 1.76
CA VAL A 50 -1.22 -18.72 1.72
C VAL A 50 0.25 -18.71 2.08
N GLU A 51 0.98 -17.70 1.60
CA GLU A 51 2.35 -17.49 2.04
C GLU A 51 2.40 -17.10 3.54
N ILE A 52 3.42 -17.58 4.26
CA ILE A 52 3.64 -17.18 5.66
C ILE A 52 3.79 -15.66 5.82
N THR A 53 4.23 -14.98 4.76
CA THR A 53 4.33 -13.53 4.67
C THR A 53 2.98 -12.85 4.95
N TYR A 54 1.85 -13.51 4.69
CA TYR A 54 0.51 -13.02 5.02
C TYR A 54 0.36 -12.60 6.50
N PHE A 55 1.04 -13.30 7.41
CA PHE A 55 0.99 -13.02 8.86
C PHE A 55 2.04 -12.02 9.33
N THR A 56 3.07 -11.76 8.52
CA THR A 56 4.21 -10.90 8.90
C THR A 56 4.18 -9.53 8.22
N HIS A 57 3.30 -9.30 7.24
CA HIS A 57 3.10 -7.98 6.67
C HIS A 57 2.55 -7.04 7.74
N ASP A 58 3.45 -6.32 8.39
CA ASP A 58 3.09 -5.28 9.32
C ASP A 58 2.28 -4.22 8.56
N LYS A 59 1.00 -4.09 8.92
CA LYS A 59 0.09 -3.11 8.33
C LYS A 59 0.67 -1.70 8.39
N LYS A 60 1.55 -1.41 9.35
CA LYS A 60 2.27 -0.13 9.46
C LYS A 60 3.26 0.08 8.32
N VAL A 61 4.00 -0.95 7.89
CA VAL A 61 4.96 -0.83 6.78
C VAL A 61 4.22 -0.57 5.47
N VAL A 62 3.11 -1.27 5.22
CA VAL A 62 2.27 -1.04 4.03
C VAL A 62 1.60 0.34 4.07
N ALA A 63 1.10 0.76 5.24
CA ALA A 63 0.53 2.11 5.40
C ALA A 63 1.59 3.21 5.24
N LEU A 64 2.80 3.00 5.75
CA LEU A 64 3.93 3.92 5.58
C LEU A 64 4.36 3.98 4.12
N ALA A 65 4.50 2.85 3.44
CA ALA A 65 4.82 2.80 2.01
C ALA A 65 3.77 3.55 1.16
N LYS A 66 2.48 3.35 1.45
CA LYS A 66 1.39 4.13 0.81
C LYS A 66 1.50 5.62 1.11
N LYS A 67 1.79 6.00 2.36
CA LYS A 67 1.97 7.40 2.76
C LYS A 67 3.17 8.05 2.07
N VAL A 68 4.33 7.38 2.05
CA VAL A 68 5.54 7.82 1.33
C VAL A 68 5.26 7.97 -0.16
N ASN A 69 4.57 7.00 -0.78
CA ASN A 69 4.19 7.10 -2.19
C ASN A 69 3.25 8.29 -2.45
N SER A 70 2.27 8.56 -1.55
CA SER A 70 1.42 9.74 -1.67
C SER A 70 2.16 11.07 -1.43
N LEU A 71 3.20 11.09 -0.61
CA LEU A 71 4.03 12.29 -0.41
C LEU A 71 4.82 12.63 -1.69
N PHE A 72 5.33 11.62 -2.39
CA PHE A 72 5.98 11.81 -3.70
C PHE A 72 5.03 12.34 -4.79
N THR A 73 3.73 12.02 -4.73
CA THR A 73 2.77 12.54 -5.72
C THR A 73 2.58 14.07 -5.64
N LEU A 74 2.81 14.70 -4.48
CA LEU A 74 2.60 16.14 -4.31
C LEU A 74 3.64 17.01 -5.03
N ASP A 75 4.90 16.57 -5.10
CA ASP A 75 5.98 17.30 -5.80
C ASP A 75 5.75 17.32 -7.32
N THR A 76 5.23 16.21 -7.87
CA THR A 76 4.98 16.07 -9.31
C THR A 76 3.90 17.03 -9.82
N HIS A 77 2.85 17.28 -9.04
CA HIS A 77 1.78 18.21 -9.44
C HIS A 77 2.24 19.66 -9.41
N LEU A 78 3.01 20.06 -8.40
CA LEU A 78 3.57 21.41 -8.29
C LEU A 78 4.57 21.70 -9.41
N TYR A 79 5.47 20.75 -9.70
CA TYR A 79 6.42 20.87 -10.81
C TYR A 79 5.71 21.02 -12.16
N ARG A 80 4.67 20.22 -12.44
CA ARG A 80 3.87 20.32 -13.67
C ARG A 80 3.16 21.67 -13.79
N PHE A 81 2.66 22.20 -12.68
CA PHE A 81 2.02 23.52 -12.67
C PHE A 81 3.01 24.65 -12.95
N ILE A 82 4.17 24.66 -12.28
CA ILE A 82 5.23 25.64 -12.50
C ILE A 82 5.73 25.58 -13.95
N LEU A 83 5.97 24.38 -14.48
CA LEU A 83 6.38 24.19 -15.88
C LEU A 83 5.35 24.77 -16.87
N GLY A 84 4.06 24.60 -16.58
CA GLY A 84 2.97 25.20 -17.37
C GLY A 84 2.97 26.73 -17.35
N ILE A 85 3.22 27.34 -16.18
CA ILE A 85 3.33 28.80 -16.09
C ILE A 85 4.54 29.31 -16.88
N VAL A 86 5.70 28.66 -16.70
CA VAL A 86 6.95 29.05 -17.37
C VAL A 86 6.82 28.96 -18.90
N SER A 87 6.17 27.93 -19.42
CA SER A 87 5.97 27.79 -20.88
C SER A 87 5.05 28.87 -21.45
N VAL A 88 3.99 29.25 -20.75
CA VAL A 88 3.10 30.36 -21.16
C VAL A 88 3.84 31.69 -21.16
N LEU A 89 4.63 31.97 -20.11
CA LEU A 89 5.42 33.21 -20.03
C LEU A 89 6.47 33.29 -21.14
N ALA A 90 7.11 32.17 -21.47
CA ALA A 90 8.05 32.10 -22.58
C ALA A 90 7.37 32.44 -23.92
N LEU A 91 6.18 31.87 -24.19
CA LEU A 91 5.42 32.17 -25.42
C LEU A 91 5.03 33.65 -25.51
N LEU A 92 4.62 34.27 -24.41
CA LEU A 92 4.30 35.71 -24.37
C LEU A 92 5.54 36.57 -24.63
N PHE A 93 6.68 36.21 -24.06
CA PHE A 93 7.95 36.89 -24.30
C PHE A 93 8.37 36.84 -25.78
N PHE A 94 8.23 35.66 -26.42
CA PHE A 94 8.52 35.53 -27.86
C PHE A 94 7.51 36.28 -28.74
N SER A 95 6.23 36.31 -28.36
CA SER A 95 5.19 37.04 -29.11
C SER A 95 5.40 38.56 -29.09
N VAL A 96 5.78 39.13 -27.93
CA VAL A 96 5.95 40.58 -27.76
C VAL A 96 7.35 41.06 -28.19
N GLY A 97 8.40 40.27 -27.92
CA GLY A 97 9.78 40.66 -28.18
C GLY A 97 10.36 40.18 -29.52
N GLY A 98 9.87 39.05 -30.05
CA GLY A 98 10.38 38.46 -31.29
C GLY A 98 9.93 39.21 -32.55
N ALA A 99 8.68 39.67 -32.57
CA ALA A 99 8.13 40.40 -33.71
C ALA A 99 8.83 41.75 -33.93
N ASN A 100 9.10 42.50 -32.85
CA ASN A 100 9.69 43.84 -32.96
C ASN A 100 11.16 43.79 -33.40
N LYS A 101 11.94 42.80 -32.98
CA LYS A 101 13.35 42.66 -33.37
C LYS A 101 13.56 42.18 -34.82
N ILE A 102 12.60 41.46 -35.40
CA ILE A 102 12.67 41.00 -36.81
C ILE A 102 12.34 42.15 -37.76
N LEU A 103 11.40 43.01 -37.38
CA LEU A 103 11.05 44.23 -38.14
C LEU A 103 12.20 45.25 -38.16
N ASP A 104 12.99 45.35 -37.08
CA ASP A 104 14.18 46.22 -37.05
C ASP A 104 15.37 45.65 -37.86
N LEU A 105 15.29 44.41 -38.36
CA LEU A 105 16.34 43.74 -39.13
C LEU A 105 16.04 43.61 -40.65
N LEU A 106 14.88 44.11 -41.11
CA LEU A 106 14.44 44.17 -42.51
C LEU A 106 14.40 45.63 -43.00
#